data_AF-A0A4Y2D743-F1
#
_entry.id   AF-A0A4Y2D743-F1
#
_cell.length_a   1.000
_cell.length_b   1.000
_cell.length_c   1.000
_cell.angle_alpha   90.00
_cell.angle_beta   90.00
_cell.angle_gamma   90.00
#
_symmetry.space_group_name_H-M   'P 1'
#
loop_
_entity.id
_entity.type
_entity.pdbx_description
1 polymer ?
#
loop_
_entity_poly.entity_id
_entity_poly.type
_entity_poly.pdbx_seq_one_letter_code
_entity_poly.pdbx_strand_id
1 'polypeptide(L)'
;MAKDDYRELIELSIVFLGGDAEKKFKIRPPGAMHQARWMARAIYSLKLSLFSSQLKLNTKEALLDVCLFIVIIYVKPWLQWILAVKAPYKDLCFLKSLKAYEKVNESISKAASQKFSQDLWYFTDEIAVLALFDDDVDEETKLKMLANLHRKIFSTQEKRYIPSNEELCGSLYGEFDTLIL
;
A
#
# COMPACT_ATOMS: atom_id res chain seq x y z
N MET A 1 -9.51 -10.29 16.92
CA MET A 1 -8.24 -9.54 17.03
C MET A 1 -8.01 -8.65 15.81
N ALA A 2 -7.99 -9.17 14.57
CA ALA A 2 -7.72 -8.35 13.38
C ALA A 2 -8.72 -7.19 13.14
N LYS A 3 -10.04 -7.42 13.30
CA LYS A 3 -11.09 -6.39 13.03
C LYS A 3 -10.98 -5.11 13.87
N ASP A 4 -10.48 -5.22 15.11
CA ASP A 4 -10.35 -4.08 16.00
C ASP A 4 -9.18 -3.16 15.59
N ASP A 5 -8.08 -3.75 15.11
CA ASP A 5 -6.89 -3.01 14.68
C ASP A 5 -7.20 -2.09 13.46
N TYR A 6 -8.04 -2.56 12.51
CA TYR A 6 -8.48 -1.72 11.37
C TYR A 6 -9.30 -0.52 11.81
N ARG A 7 -10.27 -0.73 12.72
CA ARG A 7 -11.09 0.35 13.26
C ARG A 7 -10.22 1.39 13.94
N GLU A 8 -9.30 0.93 14.79
CA GLU A 8 -8.38 1.81 15.51
C GLU A 8 -7.48 2.60 14.56
N LEU A 9 -6.93 1.98 13.52
CA LEU A 9 -6.14 2.67 12.51
C LEU A 9 -6.94 3.78 11.81
N ILE A 10 -8.20 3.51 11.42
CA ILE A 10 -9.06 4.51 10.77
C ILE A 10 -9.39 5.66 11.72
N GLU A 11 -9.83 5.36 12.94
CA GLU A 11 -10.20 6.36 13.93
C GLU A 11 -9.00 7.27 14.27
N LEU A 12 -7.81 6.69 14.46
CA LEU A 12 -6.58 7.46 14.66
C LEU A 12 -6.21 8.32 13.45
N SER A 13 -6.41 7.81 12.23
CA SER A 13 -6.12 8.57 11.00
C SER A 13 -7.03 9.78 10.85
N ILE A 14 -8.32 9.63 11.16
CA ILE A 14 -9.29 10.74 11.14
C ILE A 14 -8.90 11.81 12.17
N VAL A 15 -8.60 11.40 13.40
CA VAL A 15 -8.17 12.31 14.47
C VAL A 15 -6.86 13.02 14.10
N PHE A 16 -5.90 12.30 13.51
CA PHE A 16 -4.64 12.89 13.05
C PHE A 16 -4.83 13.98 11.99
N LEU A 17 -5.82 13.83 11.10
CA LEU A 17 -6.19 14.85 10.10
C LEU A 17 -7.03 16.01 10.67
N GLY A 18 -7.32 16.01 11.97
CA GLY A 18 -8.15 17.02 12.62
C GLY A 18 -9.66 16.83 12.43
N GLY A 19 -10.09 15.65 11.97
CA GLY A 19 -11.52 15.30 11.91
C GLY A 19 -12.10 15.02 13.29
N ASP A 20 -13.38 15.34 13.48
CA ASP A 20 -14.10 14.97 14.70
C ASP A 20 -14.55 13.51 14.61
N ALA A 21 -14.11 12.69 15.58
CA ALA A 21 -14.60 11.33 15.69
C ALA A 21 -15.97 11.40 16.40
N GLU A 22 -17.07 11.20 15.66
CA GLU A 22 -18.46 11.27 16.15
C GLU A 22 -18.76 10.44 17.43
N LYS A 23 -17.84 9.57 17.84
CA LYS A 23 -17.90 8.76 19.06
C LYS A 23 -16.81 9.20 20.03
N LYS A 24 -17.11 9.15 21.34
CA LYS A 24 -16.11 9.22 22.42
C LYS A 24 -14.94 8.27 22.13
N PHE A 25 -13.88 8.81 21.55
CA PHE A 25 -12.72 8.05 21.11
C PHE A 25 -11.96 7.56 22.34
N LYS A 26 -11.90 6.25 22.54
CA LYS A 26 -11.12 5.63 23.61
C LYS A 26 -9.83 5.08 23.01
N ILE A 27 -8.74 5.81 23.19
CA ILE A 27 -7.41 5.35 22.81
C ILE A 27 -7.04 4.18 23.71
N ARG A 28 -6.82 3.01 23.12
CA ARG A 28 -6.32 1.83 23.82
C ARG A 28 -4.79 1.95 24.01
N PRO A 29 -4.20 1.35 25.05
CA PRO A 29 -2.75 1.24 25.14
C PRO A 29 -2.18 0.51 23.91
N PRO A 30 -0.92 0.77 23.50
CA PRO A 30 -0.28 0.03 22.43
C PRO A 30 -0.32 -1.47 22.68
N GLY A 31 -0.75 -2.25 21.68
CA GLY A 31 -0.74 -3.70 21.72
C GLY A 31 0.68 -4.27 21.50
N ALA A 32 0.79 -5.60 21.56
CA ALA A 32 2.06 -6.29 21.31
C ALA A 32 2.59 -6.00 19.89
N MET A 33 3.81 -5.44 19.82
CA MET A 33 4.44 -5.06 18.56
C MET A 33 5.40 -6.15 18.09
N HIS A 34 4.91 -7.02 17.19
CA HIS A 34 5.74 -8.02 16.51
C HIS A 34 6.33 -7.46 15.21
N GLN A 35 7.54 -7.91 14.83
CA GLN A 35 8.25 -7.45 13.62
C GLN A 35 7.42 -7.62 12.33
N ALA A 36 6.60 -8.68 12.26
CA ALA A 36 5.78 -9.00 11.08
C ALA A 36 4.48 -8.17 10.94
N ARG A 37 4.14 -7.29 11.90
CA ARG A 37 2.86 -6.58 11.90
C ARG A 37 3.06 -5.08 11.69
N TRP A 38 3.24 -4.68 10.43
CA TRP A 38 3.40 -3.28 10.04
C TRP A 38 2.26 -2.37 10.53
N MET A 39 1.00 -2.82 10.48
CA MET A 39 -0.15 -2.08 11.04
C MET A 39 0.02 -1.70 12.52
N ALA A 40 0.59 -2.58 13.34
CA ALA A 40 0.81 -2.26 14.75
C ALA A 40 1.81 -1.11 14.92
N ARG A 41 2.83 -1.03 14.05
CA ARG A 41 3.76 0.11 13.98
C ARG A 41 3.04 1.37 13.51
N ALA A 42 2.16 1.26 12.52
CA ALA A 42 1.40 2.39 12.02
C ALA A 42 0.50 3.01 13.11
N ILE A 43 -0.26 2.16 13.82
CA ILE A 43 -1.09 2.55 14.98
C ILE A 43 -0.22 3.20 16.07
N TYR A 44 0.93 2.59 16.37
CA TYR A 44 1.85 3.13 17.37
C TYR A 44 2.39 4.51 16.98
N SER A 45 2.85 4.69 15.74
CA SER A 45 3.34 5.97 15.24
C SER A 45 2.27 7.07 15.32
N LEU A 46 1.03 6.77 14.93
CA LEU A 46 -0.08 7.71 15.03
C LEU A 46 -0.36 8.13 16.48
N LYS A 47 -0.44 7.16 17.41
CA LYS A 47 -0.59 7.47 18.84
C LYS A 47 0.57 8.31 19.34
N LEU A 48 1.80 7.93 19.01
CA LEU A 48 3.00 8.65 19.42
C LEU A 48 2.98 10.11 18.96
N SER A 49 2.49 10.35 17.74
CA SER A 49 2.33 11.70 17.20
C SER A 49 1.23 12.49 17.91
N LEU A 50 0.07 11.86 18.17
CA LEU A 50 -1.05 12.50 18.87
C LEU A 50 -0.70 12.91 20.31
N PHE A 51 0.13 12.13 21.00
CA PHE A 51 0.61 12.43 22.35
C PHE A 51 2.00 13.08 22.38
N SER A 52 2.51 13.56 21.24
CA SER A 52 3.86 14.11 21.13
C SER A 52 4.09 15.37 21.99
N SER A 53 3.03 16.04 22.43
CA SER A 53 3.10 17.15 23.38
C SER A 53 3.41 16.69 24.81
N GLN A 54 3.00 15.48 25.19
CA GLN A 54 3.23 14.87 26.50
C GLN A 54 4.57 14.13 26.58
N LEU A 55 5.22 13.92 25.43
CA LEU A 55 6.44 13.13 25.30
C LEU A 55 7.63 14.01 24.88
N LYS A 56 8.78 13.78 25.52
CA LYS A 56 10.06 14.39 25.09
C LYS A 56 10.62 13.57 23.93
N LEU A 57 10.23 13.92 22.71
CA LEU A 57 10.69 13.28 21.48
C LEU A 57 11.73 14.15 20.78
N ASN A 58 12.86 13.54 20.41
CA ASN A 58 13.95 14.22 19.70
C ASN A 58 13.74 14.24 18.18
N THR A 59 12.81 13.45 17.65
CA THR A 59 12.60 13.22 16.21
C THR A 59 11.12 13.38 15.84
N LYS A 60 10.53 14.55 16.10
CA LYS A 60 9.09 14.79 15.89
C LYS A 60 8.76 14.88 14.39
N GLU A 61 9.65 15.48 13.61
CA GLU A 61 9.51 15.74 12.19
C GLU A 61 9.48 14.41 11.40
N ALA A 62 10.46 13.53 11.66
CA ALA A 62 10.49 12.21 11.04
C ALA A 62 9.28 11.34 11.41
N LEU A 63 8.76 11.48 12.63
CA LEU A 63 7.53 10.80 13.05
C LEU A 63 6.31 11.32 12.27
N LEU A 64 6.21 12.64 12.06
CA LEU A 64 5.14 13.25 11.29
C LEU A 64 5.18 12.80 9.82
N ASP A 65 6.36 12.71 9.20
CA ASP A 65 6.51 12.22 7.84
C ASP A 65 5.99 10.78 7.68
N VAL A 66 6.29 9.92 8.65
CA VAL A 66 5.78 8.54 8.70
C VAL A 66 4.26 8.51 8.92
N CYS A 67 3.73 9.36 9.81
CA CYS A 67 2.28 9.45 10.04
C CYS A 67 1.55 9.96 8.80
N LEU A 68 2.11 10.94 8.08
CA LEU A 68 1.56 11.45 6.84
C LEU A 68 1.53 10.37 5.76
N PHE A 69 2.62 9.62 5.61
CA PHE A 69 2.66 8.46 4.73
C PHE A 69 1.60 7.42 5.09
N ILE A 70 1.44 7.09 6.38
CA ILE A 70 0.44 6.12 6.83
C ILE A 70 -0.96 6.57 6.39
N VAL A 71 -1.33 7.81 6.71
CA VAL A 71 -2.69 8.31 6.51
C VAL A 71 -3.01 8.55 5.04
N ILE A 72 -2.07 9.10 4.27
CA ILE A 72 -2.31 9.44 2.86
C ILE A 72 -2.18 8.21 1.96
N ILE A 73 -1.15 7.39 2.18
CA ILE A 73 -0.75 6.35 1.23
C ILE A 73 -1.16 4.95 1.70
N TYR A 74 -0.98 4.61 2.97
CA TYR A 74 -1.11 3.23 3.43
C TYR A 74 -2.55 2.82 3.81
N VAL A 75 -3.31 3.68 4.49
CA VAL A 75 -4.63 3.32 5.05
C VAL A 75 -5.62 2.87 3.99
N LYS A 76 -5.74 3.61 2.88
CA LYS A 76 -6.76 3.34 1.85
C LYS A 76 -6.55 2.00 1.12
N PRO A 77 -5.38 1.69 0.52
CA PRO A 77 -5.13 0.39 -0.10
C PRO A 77 -5.31 -0.77 0.88
N TRP A 78 -4.86 -0.59 2.12
CA TRP A 78 -4.91 -1.65 3.13
C TRP A 78 -6.34 -2.08 3.48
N LEU A 79 -7.32 -1.17 3.42
CA LEU A 79 -8.73 -1.51 3.62
C LEU A 79 -9.33 -2.27 2.42
N GLN A 80 -8.78 -2.06 1.23
CA GLN A 80 -9.27 -2.65 -0.02
C GLN A 80 -8.68 -4.05 -0.29
N TRP A 81 -7.51 -4.36 0.26
CA TRP A 81 -6.83 -5.66 0.14
C TRP A 81 -7.54 -6.87 0.79
N ILE A 82 -8.72 -6.66 1.38
CA ILE A 82 -9.54 -7.75 1.94
C ILE A 82 -10.14 -8.65 0.82
N LEU A 83 -10.28 -8.11 -0.39
CA LEU A 83 -10.85 -8.84 -1.53
C LEU A 83 -9.74 -9.30 -2.49
N ALA A 84 -9.57 -10.61 -2.62
CA ALA A 84 -8.54 -11.20 -3.49
C ALA A 84 -8.66 -10.76 -4.95
N VAL A 85 -9.89 -10.63 -5.46
CA VAL A 85 -10.17 -10.17 -6.84
C VAL A 85 -9.64 -8.76 -7.09
N LYS A 86 -9.64 -7.91 -6.05
CA LYS A 86 -9.17 -6.52 -6.15
C LYS A 86 -7.67 -6.38 -5.94
N ALA A 87 -7.02 -7.36 -5.31
CA ALA A 87 -5.61 -7.27 -4.95
C ALA A 87 -4.71 -6.83 -6.13
N PRO A 88 -4.80 -7.43 -7.33
CA PRO A 88 -3.85 -7.12 -8.39
C PRO A 88 -3.91 -5.66 -8.85
N TYR A 89 -5.14 -5.15 -9.06
CA TYR A 89 -5.33 -3.77 -9.48
C TYR A 89 -5.01 -2.78 -8.36
N LYS A 90 -5.36 -3.11 -7.11
CA LYS A 90 -5.05 -2.24 -5.97
C LYS A 90 -3.57 -2.15 -5.67
N ASP A 91 -2.81 -3.23 -5.85
CA ASP A 91 -1.37 -3.22 -5.73
C ASP A 91 -0.73 -2.29 -6.75
N LEU A 92 -1.20 -2.34 -8.01
CA LEU A 92 -0.76 -1.40 -9.05
C LEU A 92 -1.12 0.06 -8.69
N CYS A 93 -2.36 0.33 -8.28
CA CYS A 93 -2.77 1.67 -7.84
C CYS A 93 -1.94 2.17 -6.66
N PHE A 94 -1.57 1.28 -5.74
CA PHE A 94 -0.72 1.60 -4.61
C PHE A 94 0.70 1.99 -5.04
N LEU A 95 1.32 1.22 -5.94
CA LEU A 95 2.62 1.58 -6.52
C LEU A 95 2.56 2.92 -7.27
N LYS A 96 1.49 3.18 -8.02
CA LYS A 96 1.27 4.48 -8.70
C LYS A 96 1.17 5.63 -7.68
N SER A 97 0.49 5.39 -6.56
CA SER A 97 0.37 6.36 -5.46
C SER A 97 1.72 6.61 -4.77
N LEU A 98 2.54 5.57 -4.57
CA LEU A 98 3.89 5.70 -4.04
C LEU A 98 4.77 6.57 -4.94
N LYS A 99 4.73 6.33 -6.25
CA LYS A 99 5.48 7.15 -7.21
C LYS A 99 5.02 8.61 -7.19
N ALA A 100 3.72 8.86 -7.13
CA ALA A 100 3.20 10.22 -7.00
C ALA A 100 3.65 10.89 -5.69
N TYR A 101 3.73 10.11 -4.60
CA TYR A 101 4.18 10.58 -3.28
C TYR A 101 5.67 10.93 -3.23
N GLU A 102 6.48 10.53 -4.23
CA GLU A 102 7.88 10.95 -4.35
C GLU A 102 8.03 12.48 -4.36
N LYS A 103 7.03 13.20 -4.89
CA LYS A 103 6.97 14.67 -4.88
C LYS A 103 6.78 15.28 -3.49
N VAL A 104 6.26 14.49 -2.53
CA VAL A 104 6.01 14.92 -1.15
C VAL A 104 7.17 14.50 -0.26
N ASN A 105 7.57 13.23 -0.32
CA ASN A 105 8.71 12.71 0.42
C ASN A 105 9.40 11.60 -0.37
N GLU A 106 10.46 11.97 -1.10
CA GLU A 106 11.22 11.07 -1.95
C GLU A 106 11.83 9.90 -1.17
N SER A 107 12.39 10.17 0.00
CA SER A 107 13.07 9.14 0.81
C SER A 107 12.10 8.05 1.25
N ILE A 108 10.94 8.43 1.80
CA ILE A 108 9.92 7.47 2.24
C ILE A 108 9.30 6.76 1.04
N SER A 109 9.00 7.49 -0.05
CA SER A 109 8.46 6.90 -1.28
C SER A 109 9.37 5.81 -1.83
N LYS A 110 10.68 6.07 -1.95
CA LYS A 110 11.67 5.10 -2.45
C LYS A 110 11.82 3.91 -1.50
N ALA A 111 11.95 4.15 -0.20
CA ALA A 111 12.07 3.08 0.79
C ALA A 111 10.82 2.18 0.82
N ALA A 112 9.63 2.78 0.77
CA ALA A 112 8.37 2.04 0.71
C ALA A 112 8.25 1.27 -0.61
N SER A 113 8.53 1.90 -1.76
CA SER A 113 8.48 1.24 -3.07
C SER A 113 9.40 0.01 -3.10
N GLN A 114 10.64 0.15 -2.64
CA GLN A 114 11.57 -0.98 -2.56
C GLN A 114 11.02 -2.09 -1.67
N LYS A 115 10.46 -1.75 -0.50
CA LYS A 115 9.95 -2.75 0.43
C LYS A 115 8.73 -3.48 -0.12
N PHE A 116 7.76 -2.75 -0.68
CA PHE A 116 6.53 -3.34 -1.20
C PHE A 116 6.75 -4.11 -2.50
N SER A 117 7.69 -3.70 -3.36
CA SER A 117 8.05 -4.48 -4.55
C SER A 117 8.58 -5.88 -4.21
N GLN A 118 9.26 -6.04 -3.07
CA GLN A 118 9.69 -7.37 -2.59
C GLN A 118 8.51 -8.22 -2.10
N ASP A 119 7.44 -7.58 -1.63
CA ASP A 119 6.26 -8.26 -1.10
C ASP A 119 5.29 -8.67 -2.23
N LEU A 120 5.53 -8.26 -3.48
CA LEU A 120 4.78 -8.66 -4.70
C LEU A 120 5.19 -10.03 -5.27
N TRP A 121 5.87 -10.88 -4.48
CA TRP A 121 6.31 -12.21 -4.91
C TRP A 121 5.19 -13.14 -5.38
N TYR A 122 3.94 -12.87 -4.96
CA TYR A 122 2.75 -13.63 -5.35
C TYR A 122 2.14 -13.13 -6.67
N PHE A 123 2.59 -12.00 -7.20
CA PHE A 123 2.02 -11.39 -8.39
C PHE A 123 2.49 -12.14 -9.64
N THR A 124 1.62 -13.00 -10.17
CA THR A 124 1.82 -13.76 -11.41
C THR A 124 0.76 -13.39 -12.44
N ASP A 125 0.93 -13.85 -13.69
CA ASP A 125 -0.06 -13.63 -14.75
C ASP A 125 -1.44 -14.16 -14.35
N GLU A 126 -1.50 -15.33 -13.69
CA GLU A 126 -2.73 -15.96 -13.23
C GLU A 126 -3.45 -15.12 -12.16
N ILE A 127 -2.68 -14.49 -11.26
CA ILE A 127 -3.22 -13.57 -10.27
C ILE A 127 -3.65 -12.27 -10.93
N ALA A 128 -2.92 -11.77 -11.93
CA ALA A 128 -3.31 -10.59 -12.69
C ALA A 128 -4.65 -10.79 -13.42
N VAL A 129 -4.97 -12.00 -13.91
CA VAL A 129 -6.28 -12.31 -14.50
C VAL A 129 -7.45 -12.02 -13.55
N LEU A 130 -7.24 -12.12 -12.23
CA LEU A 130 -8.30 -11.81 -11.26
C LEU A 130 -8.79 -10.36 -11.37
N ALA A 131 -7.92 -9.42 -11.79
CA ALA A 131 -8.32 -8.03 -11.99
C ALA A 131 -9.32 -7.83 -13.15
N LEU A 132 -9.51 -8.81 -14.04
CA LEU A 132 -10.59 -8.76 -15.04
C LEU A 132 -11.99 -8.74 -14.38
N PHE A 133 -12.11 -9.31 -13.18
CA PHE A 133 -13.34 -9.34 -12.40
C PHE A 133 -13.43 -8.19 -11.39
N ASP A 134 -12.46 -7.27 -11.36
CA ASP A 134 -12.58 -6.05 -10.54
C ASP A 134 -13.39 -5.00 -11.31
N ASP A 135 -14.48 -4.54 -10.70
CA ASP A 135 -15.33 -3.48 -11.24
C ASP A 135 -14.62 -2.12 -11.28
N ASP A 136 -13.54 -1.95 -10.51
CA ASP A 136 -12.75 -0.72 -10.50
C ASP A 136 -11.79 -0.62 -11.70
N VAL A 137 -11.61 -1.71 -12.47
CA VAL A 137 -10.79 -1.74 -13.70
C VAL A 137 -11.68 -1.38 -14.88
N ASP A 138 -11.27 -0.39 -15.67
CA ASP A 138 -12.01 0.01 -16.86
C ASP A 138 -11.89 -1.03 -18.00
N GLU A 139 -12.89 -1.05 -18.88
CA GLU A 139 -12.98 -2.02 -19.98
C GLU A 139 -11.79 -1.93 -20.95
N GLU A 140 -11.22 -0.73 -21.17
CA GLU A 140 -10.06 -0.57 -22.05
C GLU A 140 -8.83 -1.28 -21.44
N THR A 141 -8.61 -1.11 -20.14
CA THR A 141 -7.56 -1.82 -19.40
C THR A 141 -7.80 -3.34 -19.43
N LYS A 142 -9.03 -3.81 -19.23
CA LYS A 142 -9.35 -5.26 -19.31
C LYS A 142 -9.05 -5.85 -20.69
N LEU A 143 -9.39 -5.14 -21.76
CA LEU A 143 -9.09 -5.58 -23.13
C LEU A 143 -7.59 -5.66 -23.39
N LYS A 144 -6.83 -4.70 -22.89
CA LYS A 144 -5.36 -4.69 -22.97
C LYS A 144 -4.72 -5.87 -22.21
N MET A 145 -5.19 -6.14 -20.99
CA MET A 145 -4.77 -7.31 -20.21
C MET A 145 -4.98 -8.61 -21.00
N LEU A 146 -6.16 -8.79 -21.59
CA LEU A 146 -6.48 -9.97 -22.42
C LEU A 146 -5.58 -10.10 -23.65
N ALA A 147 -5.31 -8.98 -24.35
CA ALA A 147 -4.43 -8.98 -25.50
C ALA A 147 -2.99 -9.41 -25.13
N ASN A 148 -2.48 -8.94 -23.99
CA ASN A 148 -1.16 -9.33 -23.49
C ASN A 148 -1.09 -10.77 -23.03
N LEU A 149 -2.13 -11.29 -22.37
CA LEU A 149 -2.23 -12.69 -21.97
C LEU A 149 -2.19 -13.61 -23.19
N HIS A 150 -2.98 -13.32 -24.22
CA HIS A 150 -2.99 -14.09 -25.46
C HIS A 150 -1.60 -14.13 -26.11
N ARG A 151 -0.91 -12.98 -26.21
CA ARG A 151 0.46 -12.91 -26.76
C ARG A 151 1.43 -13.80 -26.00
N LYS A 152 1.27 -13.92 -24.68
CA LYS A 152 2.18 -14.66 -23.80
C LYS A 152 1.93 -16.17 -23.81
N ILE A 153 0.67 -16.61 -23.98
CA ILE A 153 0.32 -18.04 -24.13
C ILE A 153 1.01 -18.66 -25.36
N PHE A 154 1.21 -17.88 -26.43
CA PHE A 154 1.96 -18.33 -27.61
C PHE A 154 3.49 -18.30 -27.45
N SER A 155 4.01 -17.82 -26.32
CA SER A 155 5.44 -17.86 -25.96
C SER A 155 5.61 -18.72 -24.69
N THR A 156 5.96 -20.00 -24.86
CA THR A 156 6.04 -21.03 -23.81
C THR A 156 7.03 -20.74 -22.65
N GLN A 157 6.71 -19.84 -21.73
CA GLN A 157 7.39 -19.73 -20.43
C GLN A 157 6.55 -19.01 -19.37
N GLU A 158 6.19 -19.72 -18.30
CA GLU A 158 5.72 -19.12 -17.05
C GLU A 158 6.83 -18.23 -16.48
N LYS A 159 6.59 -16.93 -16.36
CA LYS A 159 7.55 -15.98 -15.78
C LYS A 159 6.93 -15.34 -14.54
N ARG A 160 7.49 -15.66 -13.37
CA ARG A 160 7.22 -14.91 -12.13
C ARG A 160 7.77 -13.49 -12.27
N TYR A 161 7.04 -12.51 -11.76
CA TYR A 161 7.57 -11.16 -11.65
C TYR A 161 8.65 -11.11 -10.57
N ILE A 162 9.89 -10.85 -10.95
CA ILE A 162 11.02 -10.66 -10.04
C ILE A 162 11.61 -9.30 -10.39
N PRO A 163 11.31 -8.23 -9.63
CA PRO A 163 11.83 -6.92 -9.93
C PRO A 163 13.36 -6.91 -9.77
N SER A 164 14.08 -6.44 -10.79
CA SER A 164 15.53 -6.29 -10.73
C SER A 164 15.92 -5.02 -9.93
N ASN A 165 17.13 -5.01 -9.34
CA ASN A 165 17.60 -3.85 -8.57
C ASN A 165 17.72 -2.55 -9.41
N GLU A 166 17.78 -2.67 -10.74
CA GLU A 166 17.85 -1.54 -11.69
C GLU A 166 16.45 -1.02 -12.07
N GLU A 167 15.41 -1.86 -12.05
CA GLU A 167 14.01 -1.46 -12.26
C GLU A 167 13.41 -0.62 -11.13
N LEU A 168 13.96 -0.78 -9.91
CA LEU A 168 13.57 -0.05 -8.71
C LEU A 168 13.76 1.48 -8.82
N CYS A 169 14.50 1.97 -9.83
CA CYS A 169 14.80 3.40 -10.00
C CYS A 169 14.19 4.05 -11.26
N GLY A 170 13.28 3.40 -11.99
CA GLY A 170 12.57 4.12 -13.07
C GLY A 170 11.75 3.27 -14.03
N SER A 171 12.04 1.98 -14.18
CA SER A 171 11.36 1.12 -15.17
C SER A 171 10.32 0.16 -14.59
N LEU A 172 10.06 0.17 -13.28
CA LEU A 172 8.92 -0.53 -12.64
C LEU A 172 7.59 -0.32 -13.39
N TYR A 173 7.38 0.88 -13.94
CA TYR A 173 6.19 1.19 -14.73
C TYR A 173 6.10 0.41 -16.04
N GLY A 174 7.22 0.18 -16.73
CA GLY A 174 7.24 -0.44 -18.05
C GLY A 174 6.77 -1.88 -18.00
N GLU A 175 7.34 -2.72 -17.13
CA GLU A 175 6.97 -4.14 -17.08
C GLU A 175 5.64 -4.42 -16.37
N PHE A 176 5.29 -3.65 -15.33
CA PHE A 176 3.96 -3.76 -14.70
C PHE A 176 2.84 -3.22 -15.56
N ASP A 177 3.05 -2.11 -16.28
CA ASP A 177 2.09 -1.70 -17.30
C ASP A 177 2.09 -2.78 -18.41
N THR A 178 3.20 -3.34 -18.89
CA THR A 178 3.14 -4.39 -19.95
C THR A 178 2.40 -5.70 -19.53
N LEU A 179 2.33 -5.98 -18.22
CA LEU A 179 1.59 -7.13 -17.67
C LEU A 179 0.09 -6.84 -17.47
N ILE A 180 -0.29 -5.56 -17.32
CA ILE A 180 -1.65 -5.12 -16.95
C ILE A 180 -2.29 -4.20 -18.04
N LEU A 181 -1.52 -3.71 -19.02
CA LEU A 181 -1.83 -2.78 -20.12
C LEU A 181 -1.06 -3.17 -21.39
#